data_AF-N0BEP9-F1
#
_entry.id   AF-N0BEP9-F1
#
_cell.length_a   1.000
_cell.length_b   1.000
_cell.length_c   1.000
_cell.angle_alpha   90.00
_cell.angle_beta   90.00
_cell.angle_gamma   90.00
#
_symmetry.space_group_name_H-M   'P 1'
#
loop_
_entity.id
_entity.type
_entity.pdbx_description
1 polymer ?
#
loop_
_entity_poly.entity_id
_entity_poly.type
_entity_poly.pdbx_seq_one_letter_code
_entity_poly.pdbx_strand_id
1 'polypeptide(L)'
;MLKCPYHGCKFKSKTLMRLIRHVRVRHPLNGKCPACGREFKEVMCHIAHEVRDNADEDHAVYYGLYSKSKGGSQSKVLSWARDVAMSVLEVDDGFVEFGRVRCRRDERV
;
A
#
# COMPACT_ATOMS: atom_id res chain seq x y z
N MET A 1 8.98 -6.14 -5.55
CA MET A 1 8.77 -5.92 -4.09
C MET A 1 7.53 -5.05 -3.88
N LEU A 2 6.91 -5.05 -2.69
CA LEU A 2 5.74 -4.21 -2.39
C LEU A 2 6.17 -2.86 -1.79
N LYS A 3 5.73 -1.74 -2.37
CA LYS A 3 5.95 -0.38 -1.84
C LYS A 3 4.75 0.12 -1.02
N CYS A 4 5.01 1.04 -0.10
CA CYS A 4 3.93 1.75 0.60
C CYS A 4 3.20 2.71 -0.37
N PRO A 5 1.85 2.74 -0.40
CA PRO A 5 1.09 3.68 -1.25
C PRO A 5 1.14 5.13 -0.75
N TYR A 6 1.63 5.39 0.47
CA TYR A 6 1.68 6.73 1.01
C TYR A 6 2.82 7.56 0.39
N HIS A 7 2.46 8.69 -0.21
CA HIS A 7 3.41 9.63 -0.81
C HIS A 7 4.44 10.11 0.24
N GLY A 8 5.73 9.91 -0.04
CA GLY A 8 6.83 10.22 0.88
C GLY A 8 7.29 9.05 1.76
N CYS A 9 6.59 7.92 1.76
CA CYS A 9 7.03 6.73 2.49
C CYS A 9 7.93 5.84 1.62
N LYS A 10 9.21 5.70 2.00
CA LYS A 10 10.20 4.86 1.29
C LYS A 10 10.17 3.37 1.72
N PHE A 11 9.18 2.96 2.51
CA PHE A 11 9.12 1.60 3.01
C PHE A 11 8.79 0.61 1.88
N LYS A 12 9.63 -0.42 1.74
CA LYS A 12 9.44 -1.55 0.82
C LYS A 12 9.50 -2.86 1.59
N SER A 13 8.71 -3.84 1.18
CA SER A 13 8.66 -5.16 1.81
C SER A 13 8.43 -6.25 0.76
N LYS A 14 8.97 -7.45 1.01
CA LYS A 14 8.69 -8.64 0.19
C LYS A 14 7.34 -9.28 0.50
N THR A 15 6.76 -8.98 1.66
CA THR A 15 5.52 -9.61 2.13
C THR A 15 4.45 -8.58 2.45
N LEU A 16 3.22 -8.83 2.01
CA LEU A 16 2.07 -7.96 2.26
C LEU A 16 1.79 -7.79 3.76
N MET A 17 1.97 -8.84 4.58
CA MET A 17 1.81 -8.75 6.04
C MET A 17 2.71 -7.70 6.70
N ARG A 18 3.97 -7.62 6.26
CA ARG A 18 4.92 -6.61 6.76
C ARG A 18 4.50 -5.21 6.35
N LEU A 19 3.95 -5.06 5.14
CA LEU A 19 3.42 -3.80 4.65
C LEU A 19 2.16 -3.38 5.42
N ILE A 20 1.22 -4.30 5.63
CA ILE A 20 0.01 -4.10 6.46
C ILE A 20 0.39 -3.60 7.85
N ARG A 21 1.35 -4.27 8.51
CA ARG A 21 1.81 -3.86 9.83
C ARG A 21 2.42 -2.46 9.81
N HIS A 22 3.27 -2.18 8.81
CA HIS A 22 3.86 -0.86 8.64
C HIS A 22 2.80 0.22 8.48
N VAL A 23 1.85 0.03 7.55
CA VAL A 23 0.79 0.98 7.25
C VAL A 23 -0.08 1.25 8.47
N ARG A 24 -0.50 0.22 9.21
CA ARG A 24 -1.33 0.40 10.41
C ARG A 24 -0.63 1.18 11.53
N VAL A 25 0.68 1.04 11.67
CA VAL A 25 1.46 1.68 12.74
C VAL A 25 1.91 3.09 12.34
N ARG A 26 2.36 3.27 11.10
CA ARG A 26 2.92 4.53 10.62
C ARG A 26 1.89 5.46 9.98
N HIS A 27 0.80 4.91 9.48
CA HIS A 27 -0.27 5.64 8.80
C HIS A 27 -1.64 5.22 9.37
N PRO A 28 -1.97 5.55 10.62
CA PRO A 28 -3.31 5.27 11.14
C PRO A 28 -4.38 6.08 10.40
N LEU A 29 -5.57 5.50 10.24
CA LEU A 29 -6.73 6.21 9.66
C LEU A 29 -7.29 7.19 10.71
N ASN A 30 -6.99 8.48 10.54
CA ASN A 30 -7.41 9.54 11.47
C ASN A 30 -8.71 10.22 11.01
N GLY A 31 -9.73 9.45 10.63
CA GLY A 31 -10.99 10.01 10.14
C GLY A 31 -10.95 10.52 8.70
N LYS A 32 -9.83 10.40 7.99
CA LYS A 32 -9.68 10.79 6.59
C LYS A 32 -9.39 9.59 5.70
N CYS A 33 -10.10 9.46 4.58
CA CYS A 33 -9.83 8.43 3.57
C CYS A 33 -8.56 8.78 2.79
N PRO A 34 -7.56 7.87 2.72
CA PRO A 34 -6.32 8.13 1.99
C PRO A 34 -6.49 8.03 0.46
N ALA A 35 -7.54 7.37 -0.05
CA ALA A 35 -7.83 7.28 -1.48
C ALA A 35 -8.46 8.58 -2.02
N CYS A 36 -9.60 8.97 -1.45
CA CYS A 36 -10.37 10.13 -1.96
C CYS A 36 -10.16 11.42 -1.16
N GLY A 37 -9.42 11.39 -0.06
CA GLY A 37 -9.15 12.56 0.78
C GLY A 37 -10.35 13.10 1.57
N ARG A 38 -11.51 12.42 1.52
CA ARG A 38 -12.72 12.83 2.25
C ARG A 38 -12.67 12.41 3.72
N GLU A 39 -13.30 13.19 4.58
CA GLU A 39 -13.40 12.93 6.01
C GLU A 39 -14.68 12.16 6.33
N PHE A 40 -14.55 11.11 7.15
CA PHE A 40 -15.64 10.24 7.55
C PHE A 40 -15.51 9.86 9.02
N LYS A 41 -16.67 9.78 9.70
CA LYS A 41 -16.75 9.26 11.06
C LYS A 41 -16.23 7.82 11.16
N GLU A 42 -16.51 7.01 10.13
CA GLU A 42 -16.05 5.62 10.00
C GLU A 42 -15.43 5.38 8.62
N VAL A 43 -14.14 5.72 8.49
CA VAL A 43 -13.40 5.60 7.21
C VAL A 43 -13.44 4.18 6.65
N MET A 44 -13.35 3.16 7.51
CA MET A 44 -13.41 1.76 7.07
C MET A 44 -14.77 1.36 6.49
N CYS A 45 -15.87 1.93 7.00
CA CYS A 45 -17.21 1.68 6.45
C CYS A 45 -17.34 2.29 5.06
N HIS A 46 -16.83 3.51 4.86
CA HIS A 46 -16.76 4.14 3.55
C HIS A 46 -15.92 3.33 2.56
N ILE A 47 -14.68 2.96 2.93
CA ILE A 47 -13.82 2.15 2.06
C ILE A 47 -14.51 0.82 1.70
N ALA A 48 -15.15 0.16 2.67
CA ALA A 48 -15.85 -1.10 2.40
C ALA A 48 -17.02 -0.93 1.42
N HIS A 49 -17.74 0.19 1.48
CA HIS A 49 -18.83 0.54 0.57
C HIS A 49 -18.31 0.75 -0.85
N GLU A 50 -17.30 1.60 -1.03
CA GLU A 50 -16.70 1.89 -2.35
C GLU A 50 -16.15 0.62 -3.03
N VAL A 51 -15.54 -0.27 -2.26
CA VAL A 51 -14.99 -1.53 -2.77
C VAL A 51 -16.09 -2.52 -3.16
N ARG A 52 -17.22 -2.52 -2.46
CA ARG A 52 -18.32 -3.47 -2.71
C ARG A 52 -19.25 -3.02 -3.81
N ASP A 53 -19.58 -1.74 -3.83
CA ASP A 53 -20.63 -1.19 -4.68
C ASP A 53 -20.06 -0.55 -5.95
N ASN A 54 -18.88 0.08 -5.86
CA ASN A 54 -18.23 0.73 -7.01
C ASN A 54 -17.04 -0.07 -7.57
N ALA A 55 -16.62 -1.15 -6.92
CA ALA A 55 -15.44 -1.94 -7.28
C ALA A 55 -14.20 -1.06 -7.51
N ASP A 56 -14.05 0.00 -6.71
CA ASP A 56 -12.98 0.97 -6.88
C ASP A 56 -11.63 0.40 -6.44
N GLU A 57 -10.67 0.39 -7.37
CA GLU A 57 -9.35 -0.22 -7.17
C GLU A 57 -8.52 0.54 -6.13
N ASP A 58 -8.58 1.88 -6.13
CA ASP A 58 -7.85 2.70 -5.16
C ASP A 58 -8.30 2.39 -3.73
N HIS A 59 -9.62 2.37 -3.49
CA HIS A 59 -10.18 1.99 -2.20
C HIS A 59 -9.90 0.51 -1.88
N ALA A 60 -9.84 -0.38 -2.88
CA ALA A 60 -9.52 -1.79 -2.70
C ALA A 60 -8.10 -1.98 -2.15
N VAL A 61 -7.11 -1.21 -2.63
CA VAL A 61 -5.74 -1.25 -2.09
C VAL A 61 -5.74 -0.96 -0.59
N TYR A 62 -6.39 0.13 -0.17
CA TYR A 62 -6.46 0.48 1.25
C TYR A 62 -7.32 -0.49 2.05
N TYR A 63 -8.39 -1.02 1.48
CA TYR A 63 -9.20 -2.05 2.12
C TYR A 63 -8.37 -3.30 2.43
N GLY A 64 -7.57 -3.78 1.48
CA GLY A 64 -6.66 -4.91 1.66
C GLY A 64 -5.63 -4.67 2.78
N LEU A 65 -5.16 -3.43 2.92
CA LEU A 65 -4.17 -3.03 3.93
C LEU A 65 -4.76 -2.86 5.34
N TYR A 66 -5.90 -2.17 5.47
CA TYR A 66 -6.48 -1.84 6.78
C TYR A 66 -7.47 -2.87 7.30
N SER A 67 -8.06 -3.71 6.44
CA SER A 67 -9.08 -4.67 6.87
C SER A 67 -8.49 -5.74 7.79
N LYS A 68 -9.12 -5.92 8.96
CA LYS A 68 -8.72 -6.92 9.94
C LYS A 68 -9.16 -8.30 9.45
N SER A 69 -8.25 -9.27 9.42
CA SER A 69 -8.65 -10.68 9.34
C SER A 69 -9.38 -11.03 10.64
N LYS A 70 -10.72 -11.04 10.63
CA LYS A 70 -11.46 -11.77 11.65
C LYS A 70 -11.17 -13.26 11.39
N GLY A 71 -10.86 -14.05 12.41
CA GLY A 71 -10.36 -15.43 12.30
C GLY A 71 -11.34 -16.46 11.72
N GLY A 72 -12.12 -16.10 10.70
CA GLY A 72 -12.97 -16.98 9.90
C GLY A 72 -12.67 -16.83 8.40
N SER A 73 -13.51 -17.41 7.55
CA SER A 73 -13.39 -17.32 6.09
C SER A 73 -13.29 -15.87 5.62
N GLN A 74 -12.26 -15.56 4.86
CA GLN A 74 -12.11 -14.24 4.24
C GLN A 74 -13.27 -14.01 3.28
N SER A 75 -13.90 -12.84 3.36
CA SER A 75 -14.90 -12.45 2.36
C SER A 75 -14.25 -12.39 0.98
N LYS A 76 -14.95 -12.84 -0.07
CA LYS A 76 -14.47 -12.78 -1.47
C LYS A 76 -13.92 -11.39 -1.84
N VAL A 77 -14.59 -10.34 -1.34
CA VAL A 77 -14.20 -8.93 -1.49
C VAL A 77 -12.82 -8.65 -0.88
N LEU A 78 -12.51 -9.20 0.29
CA LEU A 78 -11.21 -9.01 0.93
C LEU A 78 -10.09 -9.74 0.19
N SER A 79 -10.38 -10.92 -0.37
CA SER A 79 -9.43 -11.65 -1.21
C SER A 79 -9.09 -10.83 -2.44
N TRP A 80 -10.13 -10.40 -3.18
CA TRP A 80 -9.97 -9.54 -4.35
C TRP A 80 -9.20 -8.25 -4.04
N ALA A 81 -9.56 -7.55 -2.97
CA ALA A 81 -8.87 -6.33 -2.55
C ALA A 81 -7.38 -6.55 -2.22
N ARG A 82 -7.01 -7.74 -1.71
CA ARG A 82 -5.61 -8.09 -1.47
C ARG A 82 -4.85 -8.41 -2.75
N ASP A 83 -5.48 -9.07 -3.70
CA ASP A 83 -4.92 -9.29 -5.04
C ASP A 83 -4.66 -7.95 -5.75
N VAL A 84 -5.64 -7.04 -5.76
CA VAL A 84 -5.47 -5.68 -6.30
C VAL A 84 -4.35 -4.94 -5.57
N ALA A 85 -4.32 -4.99 -4.23
CA ALA A 85 -3.25 -4.37 -3.46
C ALA A 85 -1.86 -4.94 -3.78
N MET A 86 -1.73 -6.23 -4.07
CA MET A 86 -0.46 -6.80 -4.51
C MET A 86 -0.11 -6.29 -5.90
N SER A 87 -1.02 -6.42 -6.87
CA SER A 87 -0.78 -6.00 -8.25
C SER A 87 -0.39 -4.52 -8.38
N VAL A 88 -1.07 -3.62 -7.65
CA VAL A 88 -0.80 -2.17 -7.70
C VAL A 88 0.48 -1.77 -6.96
N LEU A 89 0.80 -2.46 -5.85
CA LEU A 89 1.96 -2.12 -5.01
C LEU A 89 3.22 -2.89 -5.40
N GLU A 90 3.10 -3.91 -6.23
CA GLU A 90 4.21 -4.61 -6.84
C GLU A 90 4.97 -3.65 -7.75
N VAL A 91 6.23 -3.43 -7.40
CA VAL A 91 7.22 -2.90 -8.33
C VAL A 91 8.10 -4.04 -8.79
N ASP A 92 8.19 -4.21 -10.10
CA ASP A 92 9.32 -4.87 -10.73
C ASP A 92 10.57 -4.06 -10.35
N ASP A 93 11.38 -4.60 -9.45
CA ASP A 93 12.79 -4.25 -9.40
C ASP A 93 13.43 -4.86 -10.66
N GLY A 94 13.07 -4.33 -11.82
CA GLY A 94 13.76 -4.57 -13.08
C GLY A 94 15.18 -4.05 -12.91
N PHE A 95 16.11 -4.99 -12.74
CA PHE A 95 17.51 -4.91 -13.13
C PHE A 95 18.09 -3.49 -13.19
N VAL A 96 18.51 -2.95 -12.05
CA VAL A 96 19.51 -1.88 -12.07
C VAL A 96 20.84 -2.57 -12.32
N GLU A 97 21.32 -2.54 -13.57
CA GLU A 97 22.75 -2.69 -13.80
C GLU A 97 23.45 -1.71 -12.87
N PHE A 98 24.26 -2.24 -11.96
CA PHE A 98 25.23 -1.44 -11.24
C PHE A 98 26.24 -0.91 -12.26
N GLY A 99 25.86 0.19 -12.92
CA GLY A 99 26.78 1.08 -13.60
C GLY A 99 27.80 1.54 -12.56
N ARG A 100 28.99 0.97 -12.64
CA ARG A 100 30.18 1.37 -11.89
C ARG A 100 30.34 2.89 -11.97
N VAL A 101 30.02 3.60 -10.90
CA VAL A 101 30.59 4.94 -10.67
C VAL A 101 31.84 4.73 -9.84
N ARG A 102 32.98 4.54 -10.53
CA ARG A 102 34.29 4.74 -9.90
C ARG A 102 34.39 6.24 -9.58
N CYS A 103 34.39 6.61 -8.31
CA CYS A 103 34.76 7.95 -7.90
C CYS A 103 36.24 8.17 -8.27
N ARG A 104 36.50 8.84 -9.38
CA ARG A 104 37.78 9.53 -9.61
C ARG A 104 37.74 10.79 -8.76
N ARG A 105 38.49 10.77 -7.66
CA ARG A 105 38.90 11.96 -6.90
C ARG A 105 39.89 12.72 -7.78
N ASP A 106 39.41 13.76 -8.47
CA ASP A 106 40.25 14.82 -9.03
C ASP A 106 39.90 16.08 -8.24
N GLU A 107 40.68 16.35 -7.20
CA GLU A 107 40.64 17.60 -6.44
C GLU A 107 41.69 18.52 -7.06
N ARG A 108 41.24 19.50 -7.84
CA ARG A 108 42.05 20.63 -8.31
C ARG A 108 41.21 21.90 -8.21
N VAL A 109 41.40 22.66 -7.13
CA VAL A 109 41.46 24.14 -7.06
C VAL A 109 42.31 24.49 -5.84
#